data_AF-A0A4D4JU48-F1
#
_entry.id   AF-A0A4D4JU48-F1
#
_cell.length_a   1.000
_cell.length_b   1.000
_cell.length_c   1.000
_cell.angle_alpha   90.00
_cell.angle_beta   90.00
_cell.angle_gamma   90.00
#
_symmetry.space_group_name_H-M   'P 1'
#
loop_
_entity.id
_entity.type
_entity.pdbx_description
1 polymer ?
#
loop_
_entity_poly.entity_id
_entity_poly.type
_entity_poly.pdbx_seq_one_letter_code
_entity_poly.pdbx_strand_id
1 'polypeptide(L)'
;MSDQSADAHCWPHSNAMNTAEINRMALRIGMFQRRGLELLQAEALADSCMLRDREIDDRRACVECKHLQASGTCAAKQAALPKTMFHRCHKFGWQVPRS
;
A
#
# COMPACT_ATOMS: atom_id res chain seq x y z
N MET A 1 -10.62 13.50 24.30
CA MET A 1 -9.28 12.88 24.16
C MET A 1 -8.81 13.19 22.75
N SER A 2 -7.62 13.76 22.57
CA SER A 2 -7.10 14.03 21.23
C SER A 2 -6.57 12.74 20.60
N ASP A 3 -6.60 12.63 19.26
CA ASP A 3 -6.12 11.45 18.53
C ASP A 3 -4.67 11.08 18.91
N GLN A 4 -3.83 12.07 19.24
CA GLN A 4 -2.45 11.85 19.71
C GLN A 4 -2.37 11.07 21.03
N SER A 5 -3.33 11.23 21.94
CA SER A 5 -3.35 10.48 23.19
C SER A 5 -3.76 9.02 23.00
N ALA A 6 -4.58 8.72 21.97
CA ALA A 6 -4.95 7.36 21.62
C ALA A 6 -3.82 6.65 20.86
N ASP A 7 -3.17 7.35 19.92
CA ASP A 7 -2.07 6.81 19.11
C ASP A 7 -0.87 6.35 19.96
N ALA A 8 -0.63 6.96 21.13
CA ALA A 8 0.45 6.61 22.04
C ALA A 8 0.39 5.15 22.57
N HIS A 9 -0.78 4.51 22.52
CA HIS A 9 -0.97 3.11 22.96
C HIS A 9 -1.08 2.12 21.79
N CYS A 10 -1.07 2.62 20.55
CA CYS A 10 -1.09 1.81 19.34
C CYS A 10 0.33 1.35 18.94
N TRP A 11 0.51 0.83 17.73
CA TRP A 11 1.81 0.49 17.18
C TRP A 11 2.81 1.67 17.31
N PRO A 12 4.03 1.44 17.83
CA PRO A 12 4.68 0.12 18.03
C PRO A 12 4.48 -0.53 19.40
N HIS A 13 3.68 0.05 20.29
CA HIS A 13 3.50 -0.45 21.66
C HIS A 13 2.42 -1.53 21.79
N SER A 14 1.58 -1.69 20.76
CA SER A 14 0.60 -2.77 20.64
C SER A 14 0.38 -3.15 19.17
N ASN A 15 -0.47 -4.15 18.93
CA ASN A 15 -0.87 -4.52 17.57
C ASN A 15 -1.95 -3.60 16.97
N ALA A 16 -2.57 -2.74 17.77
CA ALA A 16 -3.58 -1.80 17.30
C ALA A 16 -2.97 -0.78 16.33
N MET A 17 -3.70 -0.45 15.26
CA MET A 17 -3.26 0.54 14.30
C MET A 17 -3.37 1.95 14.88
N ASN A 18 -2.35 2.78 14.65
CA ASN A 18 -2.46 4.21 14.90
C ASN A 18 -3.17 4.92 13.74
N THR A 19 -3.54 6.19 13.97
CA THR A 19 -4.24 7.04 12.98
C THR A 19 -3.52 7.10 11.65
N ALA A 20 -2.18 7.15 11.64
CA ALA A 20 -1.39 7.21 10.42
C ALA A 20 -1.46 5.91 9.61
N GLU A 21 -1.45 4.75 10.27
CA GLU A 21 -1.64 3.44 9.63
C GLU A 21 -3.07 3.31 9.05
N ILE A 22 -4.09 3.73 9.80
CA ILE A 22 -5.51 3.69 9.35
C ILE A 22 -5.68 4.54 8.09
N ASN A 23 -5.18 5.78 8.10
CA ASN A 23 -5.24 6.67 6.94
C ASN A 23 -4.53 6.07 5.72
N ARG A 24 -3.35 5.46 5.92
CA ARG A 24 -2.60 4.81 4.83
C ARG A 24 -3.36 3.60 4.27
N MET A 25 -3.98 2.80 5.12
CA MET A 25 -4.81 1.66 4.73
C MET A 25 -6.01 2.11 3.88
N ALA A 26 -6.78 3.10 4.35
CA ALA A 26 -7.92 3.64 3.61
C ALA A 26 -7.52 4.20 2.23
N LEU A 27 -6.42 4.96 2.17
CA LEU A 27 -5.86 5.48 0.91
C LEU A 27 -5.44 4.36 -0.06
N ARG A 28 -4.79 3.31 0.46
CA ARG A 28 -4.38 2.14 -0.32
C ARG A 28 -5.58 1.41 -0.90
N ILE A 29 -6.58 1.08 -0.08
CA ILE A 29 -7.79 0.37 -0.52
C ILE A 29 -8.43 1.12 -1.69
N GLY A 30 -8.70 2.42 -1.54
CA GLY A 30 -9.29 3.21 -2.61
C GLY A 30 -8.42 3.30 -3.86
N MET A 31 -7.10 3.41 -3.72
CA MET A 31 -6.16 3.41 -4.85
C MET A 31 -6.15 2.07 -5.58
N PHE A 32 -6.14 0.97 -4.85
CA PHE A 32 -6.13 -0.39 -5.36
C PHE A 32 -7.42 -0.70 -6.13
N GLN A 33 -8.58 -0.31 -5.60
CA GLN A 33 -9.86 -0.44 -6.29
C GLN A 33 -9.89 0.36 -7.59
N ARG A 34 -9.44 1.62 -7.58
CA ARG A 34 -9.30 2.43 -8.82
C ARG A 34 -8.34 1.82 -9.84
N ARG A 35 -7.48 0.90 -9.41
CA ARG A 35 -6.56 0.15 -10.26
C ARG A 35 -7.07 -1.25 -10.59
N GLY A 36 -8.35 -1.52 -10.35
CA GLY A 36 -9.05 -2.74 -10.74
C GLY A 36 -8.69 -3.95 -9.88
N LEU A 37 -8.56 -3.77 -8.57
CA LEU A 37 -8.71 -4.84 -7.59
C LEU A 37 -10.13 -4.80 -7.03
N GLU A 38 -10.73 -5.96 -6.80
CA GLU A 38 -11.98 -6.06 -6.05
C GLU A 38 -11.76 -5.64 -4.59
N LEU A 39 -12.83 -5.20 -3.90
CA LEU A 39 -12.73 -4.68 -2.53
C LEU A 39 -11.98 -5.64 -1.59
N LEU A 40 -12.37 -6.92 -1.57
CA LEU A 40 -11.74 -7.93 -0.71
C LEU A 40 -10.25 -8.13 -1.03
N GLN A 41 -9.86 -8.06 -2.30
CA GLN A 41 -8.46 -8.17 -2.72
C GLN A 41 -7.66 -6.91 -2.34
N ALA A 42 -8.30 -5.74 -2.44
CA ALA A 42 -7.71 -4.47 -2.06
C ALA A 42 -7.48 -4.38 -0.54
N GLU A 43 -8.43 -4.81 0.27
CA GLU A 43 -8.32 -4.91 1.73
C GLU A 43 -7.20 -5.87 2.14
N ALA A 44 -7.22 -7.11 1.62
CA ALA A 44 -6.20 -8.11 1.93
C ALA A 44 -4.77 -7.66 1.55
N LEU A 45 -4.62 -6.98 0.41
CA LEU A 45 -3.33 -6.41 0.02
C LEU A 45 -2.93 -5.23 0.91
N ALA A 46 -3.87 -4.36 1.30
CA ALA A 46 -3.60 -3.24 2.18
C ALA A 46 -3.14 -3.69 3.58
N ASP A 47 -3.75 -4.75 4.12
CA ASP A 47 -3.30 -5.41 5.35
C ASP A 47 -1.88 -5.97 5.21
N SER A 48 -1.61 -6.66 4.10
CA SER A 48 -0.27 -7.17 3.79
C SER A 48 0.76 -6.04 3.68
N CYS A 49 0.39 -4.90 3.09
CA CYS A 49 1.25 -3.72 3.02
C CYS A 49 1.49 -3.10 4.40
N MET A 50 0.51 -3.14 5.31
CA MET A 50 0.66 -2.63 6.68
C MET A 50 1.71 -3.47 7.44
N LEU A 51 1.59 -4.80 7.42
CA LEU A 51 2.56 -5.69 8.05
C LEU A 51 3.97 -5.49 7.48
N ARG A 52 4.07 -5.39 6.15
CA ARG A 52 5.33 -5.09 5.46
C ARG A 52 5.96 -3.77 5.95
N ASP A 53 5.16 -2.71 6.06
CA ASP A 53 5.66 -1.40 6.48
C ASP A 53 6.19 -1.44 7.93
N ARG A 54 5.56 -2.24 8.82
CA ARG A 54 6.04 -2.48 10.19
C ARG A 54 7.38 -3.23 10.23
N GLU A 55 7.58 -4.17 9.33
CA GLU A 55 8.79 -5.00 9.24
C GLU A 55 9.95 -4.32 8.49
N ILE A 56 9.76 -3.09 7.99
CA ILE A 56 10.76 -2.37 7.18
C ILE A 56 11.17 -3.18 5.93
N ASP A 57 10.28 -4.03 5.43
CA ASP A 57 10.49 -4.80 4.21
C ASP A 57 10.38 -3.86 2.99
N ASP A 58 11.34 -3.94 2.07
CA ASP A 58 11.50 -3.08 0.89
C ASP A 58 10.76 -3.61 -0.37
N ARG A 59 10.16 -4.80 -0.32
CA ARG A 59 9.36 -5.35 -1.43
C ARG A 59 8.09 -4.52 -1.66
N ARG A 60 7.67 -4.33 -2.90
CA ARG A 60 6.49 -3.52 -3.25
C ARG A 60 5.60 -4.26 -4.24
N ALA A 61 4.32 -3.93 -4.27
CA ALA A 61 3.40 -4.44 -5.26
C ALA A 61 3.36 -3.50 -6.47
N CYS A 62 3.29 -4.04 -7.68
CA CYS A 62 3.19 -3.22 -8.90
C CYS A 62 1.99 -2.25 -8.85
N VAL A 63 0.90 -2.62 -8.17
CA VAL A 63 -0.29 -1.77 -7.99
C VAL A 63 -0.04 -0.53 -7.10
N GLU A 64 1.06 -0.47 -6.35
CA GLU A 64 1.50 0.73 -5.62
C GLU A 64 2.34 1.69 -6.50
N CYS A 65 2.78 1.24 -7.68
CA CYS A 65 3.75 1.96 -8.50
C CYS A 65 3.08 3.00 -9.42
N LYS A 66 3.71 4.16 -9.62
CA LYS A 66 3.28 5.20 -10.57
C LYS A 66 3.45 4.79 -12.04
N HIS A 67 4.29 3.79 -12.30
CA HIS A 67 4.58 3.32 -13.65
C HIS A 67 3.59 2.26 -14.16
N LEU A 68 2.78 1.66 -13.27
CA LEU A 68 1.76 0.71 -13.68
C LEU A 68 0.67 1.42 -14.50
N GLN A 69 0.47 0.94 -15.72
CA GLN A 69 -0.56 1.42 -16.64
C GLN A 69 -1.86 0.63 -16.49
N ALA A 70 -2.98 1.20 -16.92
CA ALA A 70 -4.29 0.52 -16.90
C ALA A 70 -4.31 -0.78 -17.72
N SER A 71 -3.48 -0.85 -18.78
CA SER A 71 -3.26 -2.05 -19.59
C SER A 71 -2.54 -3.20 -18.85
N GLY A 72 -2.08 -2.97 -17.62
CA GLY A 72 -1.28 -3.94 -16.86
C GLY A 72 0.21 -3.93 -17.24
N THR A 73 0.65 -3.04 -18.12
CA THR A 73 2.07 -2.90 -18.49
C THR A 73 2.79 -1.85 -17.64
N CYS A 74 4.13 -1.88 -17.64
CA CYS A 74 4.97 -0.91 -16.90
C CYS A 74 5.56 0.13 -17.84
N ALA A 75 5.27 1.42 -17.61
CA ALA A 75 5.84 2.53 -18.39
C ALA A 75 7.37 2.65 -18.25
N ALA A 76 7.95 2.12 -17.17
CA ALA A 76 9.40 2.04 -16.98
C ALA A 76 10.05 0.81 -17.65
N LYS A 77 9.32 0.12 -18.54
CA LYS A 77 9.79 -1.03 -19.34
C LYS A 77 10.31 -2.21 -18.50
N GLN A 78 9.74 -2.42 -17.31
CA GLN A 78 9.96 -3.63 -16.51
C GLN A 78 8.85 -4.66 -16.76
N ALA A 79 9.10 -5.93 -16.45
CA ALA A 79 8.02 -6.91 -16.38
C ALA A 79 7.06 -6.54 -15.23
N ALA A 80 5.79 -6.28 -15.56
CA ALA A 80 4.77 -6.07 -14.54
C ALA A 80 4.35 -7.42 -13.95
N LEU A 81 4.42 -7.54 -12.64
CA LEU A 81 3.97 -8.73 -11.92
C LEU A 81 2.49 -8.60 -11.52
N PRO A 82 1.83 -9.71 -11.10
CA PRO A 82 0.46 -9.65 -10.59
C PRO A 82 0.29 -8.55 -9.54
N LYS A 83 -0.84 -7.83 -9.60
CA LYS A 83 -1.10 -6.63 -8.79
C LYS A 83 -0.91 -6.82 -7.28
N THR A 84 -1.14 -8.03 -6.77
CA THR A 84 -1.06 -8.39 -5.34
C THR A 84 0.28 -9.00 -4.92
N MET A 85 1.22 -9.19 -5.84
CA MET A 85 2.50 -9.83 -5.54
C MET A 85 3.54 -8.79 -5.10
N PHE A 86 4.15 -9.00 -3.94
CA PHE A 86 5.31 -8.23 -3.49
C PHE A 86 6.59 -8.71 -4.16
N HIS A 87 7.36 -7.77 -4.70
CA HIS A 87 8.68 -8.04 -5.26
C HIS A 87 9.58 -6.81 -5.16
N ARG A 88 10.87 -6.99 -5.44
CA ARG A 88 11.81 -5.87 -5.56
C ARG A 88 11.85 -5.38 -7.00
N CYS A 89 11.75 -4.06 -7.18
CA CYS A 89 11.89 -3.41 -8.48
C CYS A 89 12.69 -2.11 -8.31
N HIS A 90 13.87 -2.06 -8.93
CA HIS A 90 14.76 -0.90 -8.86
C HIS A 90 14.22 0.34 -9.62
N LYS A 91 13.17 0.20 -10.43
CA LYS A 91 12.45 1.30 -11.10
C LYS A 91 11.15 1.68 -10.39
N PHE A 92 10.88 1.13 -9.21
CA PHE A 92 9.66 1.44 -8.47
C PHE A 92 9.60 2.93 -8.13
N GLY A 93 8.40 3.50 -8.18
CA GLY A 93 8.12 4.83 -7.66
C GLY A 93 6.70 4.89 -7.14
N TRP A 94 6.49 5.49 -5.98
CA TRP A 94 5.18 5.55 -5.34
C TRP A 94 4.17 6.30 -6.20
N GLN A 95 2.99 5.71 -6.36
CA GLN A 95 1.82 6.46 -6.79
C GLN A 95 1.37 7.35 -5.64
N VAL A 96 1.53 8.66 -5.82
CA VAL A 96 0.93 9.66 -4.95
C VAL A 96 -0.46 10.03 -5.48
N PRO A 97 -1.49 10.12 -4.63
CA PRO A 97 -2.76 10.73 -5.03
C PRO A 97 -2.49 12.13 -5.58
N ARG A 98 -3.07 12.48 -6.74
CA ARG A 98 -3.05 13.88 -7.19
C ARG A 98 -4.05 14.65 -6.34
N SER A 99 -3.63 15.79 -5.79
CA SER A 99 -4.48 16.77 -5.10
C SER A 99 -5.56 17.30 -6.03
#